data_AF-A0A3B8X982-F1
#
_entry.id   AF-A0A3B8X982-F1
#
_cell.length_a   1.000
_cell.length_b   1.000
_cell.length_c   1.000
_cell.angle_alpha   90.00
_cell.angle_beta   90.00
_cell.angle_gamma   90.00
#
_symmetry.space_group_name_H-M   'P 1'
#
loop_
_entity.id
_entity.type
_entity.pdbx_description
1 polymer ?
#
loop_
_entity_poly.entity_id
_entity_poly.type
_entity_poly.pdbx_seq_one_letter_code
_entity_poly.pdbx_strand_id
1 'polypeptide(L)' 'WIEYEERNGNKIRAEFVSVSIGIVIAEPGSYASAAALSARAAEVKGVAKRMPGSKWVLDRRRPPERHGLPR' A
#
# COMPACT_ATOMS: atom_id res chain seq x y z
N TRP A 1 1.90 6.34 22.48
CA TRP A 1 2.90 5.31 22.79
C TRP A 1 2.21 4.14 23.46
N ILE A 2 2.78 2.96 23.35
CA ILE A 2 2.37 1.78 24.11
C ILE A 2 3.48 1.50 25.11
N GLU A 3 3.12 1.25 26.37
CA GLU A 3 4.06 0.81 27.40
C GLU A 3 3.94 -0.72 27.54
N TYR A 4 5.06 -1.43 27.48
CA TYR A 4 5.10 -2.88 27.70
C TYR A 4 6.34 -3.29 28.47
N GLU A 5 6.26 -4.42 29.15
CA GLU A 5 7.36 -5.00 29.92
C GLU A 5 8.05 -6.09 29.09
N GLU A 6 9.36 -6.01 28.97
CA GLU A 6 10.20 -7.06 28.40
C GLU A 6 10.39 -8.22 29.39
N ARG A 7 10.83 -9.39 28.89
CA ARG A 7 11.04 -10.59 29.72
C ARG A 7 12.10 -10.42 30.82
N ASN A 8 12.97 -9.42 30.70
CA ASN A 8 13.99 -9.06 31.69
C ASN A 8 13.45 -8.10 32.78
N GLY A 9 12.17 -7.72 32.72
CA GLY A 9 11.53 -6.77 33.64
C GLY A 9 11.63 -5.29 33.23
N ASN A 10 12.27 -4.98 32.10
CA ASN A 10 12.39 -3.59 31.63
C ASN A 10 11.07 -3.08 31.06
N LYS A 11 10.63 -1.89 31.50
CA LYS A 11 9.48 -1.20 30.90
C LYS A 11 9.91 -0.33 29.73
N ILE A 12 9.36 -0.58 28.55
CA ILE A 12 9.65 0.15 27.32
C ILE A 12 8.41 0.92 26.87
N ARG A 13 8.62 2.15 26.42
CA ARG A 13 7.62 2.94 25.67
C ARG A 13 7.96 2.92 24.20
N ALA A 14 7.11 2.27 23.41
CA ALA A 14 7.20 2.29 21.94
C ALA A 14 6.26 3.34 21.36
N GLU A 15 6.71 4.03 20.31
CA GLU A 15 5.81 4.89 19.53
C GLU A 15 4.76 4.07 18.79
N PHE A 16 3.64 4.71 18.43
CA PHE A 16 2.65 4.05 17.59
C PHE A 16 3.20 3.89 16.18
N VAL A 17 3.20 2.65 15.68
CA VAL A 17 3.64 2.37 14.32
C VAL A 17 2.66 3.02 13.33
N SER A 18 3.19 3.78 12.37
CA SER A 18 2.39 4.30 11.26
C SER A 18 2.31 3.31 10.10
N VAL A 19 1.15 3.21 9.46
CA VAL A 19 0.95 2.38 8.27
C VAL A 19 0.52 3.23 7.08
N SER A 20 1.24 3.09 5.95
CA SER A 20 0.88 3.73 4.68
C SER A 20 0.45 2.68 3.64
N ILE A 21 -0.74 2.86 3.05
CA ILE A 21 -1.38 1.89 2.14
C ILE A 21 -1.61 2.52 0.76
N GLY A 22 -1.16 1.85 -0.30
CA GLY A 22 -1.53 2.17 -1.67
C GLY A 22 -2.53 1.14 -2.20
N ILE A 23 -3.64 1.60 -2.75
CA ILE A 23 -4.75 0.76 -3.23
C ILE A 23 -4.89 0.94 -4.74
N VAL A 24 -4.94 -0.17 -5.47
CA VAL A 24 -5.17 -0.21 -6.92
C VAL A 24 -6.36 -1.13 -7.16
N ILE A 25 -7.35 -0.64 -7.91
CA ILE A 25 -8.45 -1.46 -8.39
C ILE A 25 -8.00 -2.13 -9.69
N ALA A 26 -8.18 -3.44 -9.77
CA ALA A 26 -7.87 -4.23 -10.95
C ALA A 26 -9.03 -5.17 -11.25
N GLU A 27 -9.48 -5.17 -12.51
CA GLU A 27 -10.36 -6.21 -13.02
C GLU A 27 -9.51 -7.32 -13.67
N PRO A 28 -10.04 -8.53 -13.81
CA PRO A 28 -9.39 -9.57 -14.61
C PRO A 28 -9.04 -9.04 -16.01
N GLY A 29 -7.76 -9.18 -16.40
CA GLY A 29 -7.25 -8.71 -17.69
C GLY A 29 -6.86 -7.22 -17.77
N SER A 30 -7.00 -6.43 -16.69
CA SER A 30 -6.56 -5.02 -16.67
C SER A 30 -5.04 -4.84 -16.60
N TYR A 31 -4.30 -5.89 -16.26
CA TYR A 31 -2.83 -5.85 -16.15
C TYR A 31 -2.23 -7.06 -16.86
N ALA A 32 -1.10 -6.86 -17.53
CA ALA A 32 -0.39 -7.91 -18.26
C ALA A 32 0.15 -9.03 -17.35
N SER A 33 0.41 -8.71 -16.08
CA SER A 33 0.90 -9.67 -15.08
C SER A 33 0.64 -9.18 -13.66
N ALA A 34 0.75 -10.10 -12.69
CA ALA A 34 0.72 -9.75 -11.27
C ALA A 34 1.83 -8.75 -10.90
N ALA A 35 3.01 -8.87 -11.52
CA ALA A 35 4.13 -7.94 -11.31
C ALA A 35 3.78 -6.52 -11.77
N ALA A 36 3.08 -6.37 -12.90
CA ALA A 36 2.63 -5.06 -13.37
C ALA A 36 1.63 -4.42 -12.40
N LEU A 37 0.69 -5.19 -11.85
CA LEU A 37 -0.22 -4.74 -10.81
C LEU A 37 0.52 -4.34 -9.52
N SER A 38 1.48 -5.16 -9.07
CA SER A 38 2.28 -4.87 -7.87
C SER A 38 3.13 -3.61 -8.02
N ALA A 39 3.75 -3.41 -9.19
CA ALA A 39 4.51 -2.19 -9.49
C ALA A 39 3.61 -0.95 -9.38
N ARG A 40 2.39 -1.03 -9.93
CA ARG A 40 1.41 0.04 -9.81
C ARG A 40 1.01 0.32 -8.36
N ALA A 41 0.77 -0.71 -7.56
CA ALA A 41 0.47 -0.55 -6.14
C ALA A 41 1.63 0.08 -5.35
N ALA A 42 2.88 -0.24 -5.70
CA ALA A 42 4.06 0.35 -5.08
C ALA A 42 4.19 1.86 -5.38
N GLU A 43 3.89 2.29 -6.61
CA GLU A 43 3.84 3.72 -6.96
C GLU A 43 2.82 4.47 -6.09
N VAL A 44 1.61 3.93 -5.99
CA VAL A 44 0.51 4.53 -5.20
C VAL A 44 0.86 4.57 -3.72
N LYS A 45 1.50 3.51 -3.20
CA LYS A 45 2.05 3.49 -1.84
C LYS A 45 3.12 4.57 -1.64
N GLY A 46 3.93 4.85 -2.66
CA GLY A 46 4.90 5.95 -2.66
C GLY A 46 4.24 7.32 -2.44
N VAL A 47 3.04 7.54 -2.98
CA VAL A 47 2.24 8.74 -2.71
C VAL A 47 1.77 8.77 -1.26
N ALA A 48 1.22 7.68 -0.75
CA ALA A 48 0.76 7.59 0.64
C ALA A 48 1.89 7.86 1.66
N LYS A 49 3.12 7.42 1.37
CA LYS A 49 4.31 7.62 2.21
C LYS A 49 4.80 9.06 2.28
N ARG A 50 4.42 9.93 1.33
CA ARG A 50 4.78 11.36 1.37
C ARG A 50 3.91 12.16 2.33
N MET A 51 2.81 11.57 2.79
CA MET A 51 1.87 12.19 3.71
C MET A 51 2.21 11.76 5.15
N PRO A 52 2.15 12.66 6.14
CA PRO A 52 2.48 12.32 7.52
C PRO A 52 1.46 11.37 8.17
N GLY A 53 1.98 10.47 9.01
CA GLY A 53 1.20 9.51 9.80
C GLY A 53 0.59 8.37 8.97
N SER A 54 -0.42 7.70 9.54
CA SER A 54 -1.14 6.63 8.86
C SER A 54 -2.07 7.20 7.78
N LYS A 55 -1.86 6.78 6.53
CA LYS A 55 -2.57 7.30 5.34
C LYS A 55 -2.77 6.20 4.31
N TRP A 56 -3.88 6.30 3.58
CA TRP A 56 -4.14 5.44 2.43
C TRP A 56 -4.45 6.30 1.21
N VAL A 57 -4.07 5.79 0.04
CA VAL A 57 -4.35 6.43 -1.25
C VAL A 57 -4.93 5.39 -2.19
N LEU A 58 -6.04 5.74 -2.84
CA LEU A 58 -6.66 4.95 -3.89
C LEU A 58 -6.30 5.51 -5.26
N ASP A 59 -5.80 4.65 -6.14
CA ASP A 59 -5.62 5.00 -7.54
C ASP A 59 -6.97 5.13 -8.23
N ARG A 60 -7.32 6.36 -8.62
CA ARG A 60 -8.56 6.67 -9.38
C ARG A 60 -8.29 6.84 -10.87
N ARG A 61 -7.05 6.61 -11.34
CA ARG A 61 -6.75 6.61 -12.77
C ARG A 61 -7.47 5.43 -13.43
N ARG A 62 -7.90 5.62 -14.68
CA ARG A 62 -8.52 4.54 -15.45
C ARG A 62 -7.51 3.37 -15.54
N PRO A 63 -7.94 2.12 -15.33
CA PRO A 63 -7.05 0.96 -15.50
C PRO A 63 -6.44 0.98 -16.91
N PRO A 64 -5.21 0.46 -17.09
CA PRO A 64 -4.65 0.26 -18.43
C PRO A 64 -5.66 -0.49 -19.31
N GLU A 65 -5.72 -0.16 -20.61
CA GLU A 65 -6.64 -0.82 -21.54
C GLU A 65 -6.45 -2.35 -21.49
N ARG A 66 -7.56 -3.10 -21.62
CA ARG A 66 -7.55 -4.56 -21.59
C ARG A 66 -6.56 -5.10 -22.62
N HIS A 67 -5.49 -5.73 -22.16
CA HIS A 67 -4.63 -6.51 -23.03
C HIS A 67 -5.35 -7.82 -23.37
N GLY A 68 -5.93 -7.92 -24.57
CA GLY A 68 -6.39 -9.22 -25.11
C GLY A 68 -7.76 -9.30 -25.76
N LEU A 69 -8.44 -8.21 -26.12
CA LEU A 69 -9.58 -8.28 -27.04
C LEU A 69 -9.16 -7.73 -28.42
N PRO A 70 -9.35 -8.47 -29.52
CA PRO A 70 -9.28 -7.86 -30.84
C PRO A 70 -10.39 -6.80 -30.96
N ARG A 71 -10.07 -5.68 -31.60
CA ARG A 71 -11.05 -4.65 -31.98
C ARG A 71 -12.10 -5.21 -32.92
#